data_AF-A0A7S3H4F6-F1
#
_entry.id   AF-A0A7S3H4F6-F1
#
_cell.length_a   1.000
_cell.length_b   1.000
_cell.length_c   1.000
_cell.angle_alpha   90.00
_cell.angle_beta   90.00
_cell.angle_gamma   90.00
#
_symmetry.space_group_name_H-M   'P 1'
#
loop_
_entity.id
_entity.type
_entity.pdbx_description
1 polymer ?
#
loop_
_entity_poly.entity_id
_entity_poly.type
_entity_poly.pdbx_seq_one_letter_code
_entity_poly.pdbx_strand_id
1 'polypeptide(L)'
;YDGGMGVVPIFMNFSAQSRSDVTQMTIESKLEKKRKNLLGAPSGKKMVVFVDDVNMPLVETYGAQAPVELLRQFMDFKGFYDRDKLFWKDIVDVLMFVGAAPPGG
;
A
#
# COMPACT_ATOMS: atom_id res chain seq x y z
N TYR A 1 -13.39 -17.14 -22.93
CA TYR A 1 -13.44 -17.71 -21.58
C TYR A 1 -12.61 -16.82 -20.67
N ASP A 2 -13.21 -15.80 -20.06
CA ASP A 2 -12.51 -14.80 -19.23
C ASP A 2 -12.48 -15.21 -17.75
N GLY A 3 -12.19 -16.49 -17.51
CA GLY A 3 -12.38 -17.20 -16.23
C GLY A 3 -11.24 -17.05 -15.22
N GLY A 4 -10.40 -16.02 -15.35
CA GLY A 4 -9.39 -15.70 -14.33
C GLY A 4 -9.90 -14.56 -13.45
N MET A 5 -9.91 -14.72 -12.12
CA MET A 5 -10.05 -13.59 -11.20
C MET A 5 -9.15 -12.47 -11.69
N GLY A 6 -9.73 -11.34 -12.09
CA GLY A 6 -9.01 -10.24 -12.71
C GLY A 6 -8.10 -9.55 -11.70
N VAL A 7 -6.95 -10.13 -11.41
CA VAL A 7 -5.97 -9.60 -10.46
C VAL A 7 -5.01 -8.67 -11.20
N VAL A 8 -4.79 -7.47 -10.65
CA VAL A 8 -3.83 -6.49 -11.15
C VAL A 8 -2.76 -6.24 -10.08
N PRO A 9 -1.49 -6.56 -10.33
CA PRO A 9 -0.44 -6.37 -9.34
C PRO A 9 0.08 -4.92 -9.30
N ILE A 10 0.49 -4.49 -8.10
CA ILE A 10 1.31 -3.31 -7.84
C ILE A 10 2.58 -3.82 -7.15
N PHE A 11 3.70 -3.79 -7.85
CA PHE A 11 5.00 -4.15 -7.28
C PHE A 11 5.64 -2.90 -6.66
N MET A 12 6.02 -3.00 -5.39
CA MET A 12 6.74 -1.95 -4.67
C MET A 12 8.04 -2.52 -4.15
N ASN A 13 9.15 -1.90 -4.55
CA ASN A 13 10.47 -2.28 -4.08
C ASN A 13 10.87 -1.35 -2.94
N PHE A 14 11.06 -1.92 -1.75
CA PHE A 14 11.47 -1.15 -0.59
C PHE A 14 12.99 -1.00 -0.54
N SER A 15 13.42 0.16 -0.05
CA SER A 15 14.82 0.54 0.10
C SER A 15 15.00 1.38 1.35
N ALA A 16 16.25 1.60 1.76
CA ALA A 16 16.56 2.53 2.85
C ALA A 16 15.98 3.94 2.62
N GLN A 17 15.72 4.34 1.37
CA GLN A 17 15.17 5.65 1.02
C GLN A 17 13.64 5.64 0.80
N SER A 18 12.98 4.50 0.96
CA SER A 18 11.52 4.42 0.86
C SER A 18 10.87 5.30 1.91
N ARG A 19 9.88 6.10 1.50
CA ARG A 19 9.15 7.04 2.35
C ARG A 19 7.67 6.76 2.32
N SER A 20 6.98 7.05 3.43
CA SER A 20 5.55 6.76 3.56
C SER A 20 4.68 7.56 2.57
N ASP A 21 5.05 8.79 2.26
CA ASP A 21 4.34 9.61 1.26
C ASP A 21 4.42 8.98 -0.14
N VAL A 22 5.61 8.53 -0.54
CA VAL A 22 5.81 7.85 -1.82
C VAL A 22 5.07 6.52 -1.87
N THR A 23 5.16 5.69 -0.82
CA THR A 23 4.42 4.42 -0.73
C THR A 23 2.91 4.64 -0.87
N GLN A 24 2.35 5.62 -0.16
CA GLN A 24 0.94 5.97 -0.25
C GLN A 24 0.56 6.42 -1.66
N MET A 25 1.33 7.34 -2.25
CA MET A 25 1.10 7.84 -3.60
C MET A 25 1.15 6.72 -4.64
N THR A 26 2.12 5.80 -4.54
CA THR A 26 2.24 4.66 -5.46
C THR A 26 0.98 3.81 -5.45
N ILE A 27 0.47 3.45 -4.27
CA ILE A 27 -0.77 2.65 -4.15
C ILE A 27 -1.96 3.45 -4.69
N GLU A 28 -2.17 4.68 -4.21
CA GLU A 28 -3.33 5.51 -4.59
C GLU A 28 -3.37 5.82 -6.09
N SER A 29 -2.21 6.02 -6.73
CA SER A 29 -2.11 6.33 -8.17
C SER A 29 -2.64 5.22 -9.09
N LYS A 30 -2.77 4.00 -8.56
CA LYS A 30 -3.22 2.82 -9.28
C LYS A 30 -4.69 2.51 -9.01
N LEU A 31 -5.30 3.17 -8.02
CA LEU A 31 -6.70 2.96 -7.65
C LEU A 31 -7.63 3.91 -8.41
N GLU A 32 -8.86 3.47 -8.62
CA GLU A 32 -9.92 4.31 -9.15
C GLU A 32 -10.73 4.93 -8.04
N LYS A 33 -11.16 6.18 -8.24
CA LYS A 33 -12.16 6.81 -7.38
C LYS A 33 -13.52 6.16 -7.62
N LYS A 34 -14.04 5.48 -6.61
CA LYS A 34 -15.38 4.86 -6.64
C LYS A 34 -16.46 5.82 -6.15
N ARG A 35 -16.17 6.60 -5.10
CA ARG A 35 -17.03 7.66 -4.52
C ARG A 35 -16.15 8.76 -3.91
N LYS A 36 -16.75 9.78 -3.27
CA LYS A 36 -16.03 10.94 -2.72
C LYS A 36 -14.80 10.56 -1.86
N ASN A 37 -14.96 9.60 -0.95
CA ASN A 37 -13.95 9.16 0.01
C ASN A 37 -13.63 7.65 -0.14
N LEU A 38 -13.90 7.07 -1.31
CA LEU A 38 -13.72 5.64 -1.55
C LEU A 38 -12.88 5.44 -2.81
N LEU A 39 -11.72 4.81 -2.64
CA LEU A 39 -10.86 4.33 -3.71
C LEU A 39 -10.98 2.81 -3.82
N GLY A 40 -10.68 2.24 -4.98
CA GLY A 40 -10.63 0.78 -5.11
C GLY A 40 -10.06 0.33 -6.44
N ALA A 41 -9.85 -0.98 -6.57
CA ALA A 41 -9.37 -1.59 -7.80
C ALA A 41 -10.31 -1.30 -8.99
N PRO A 42 -9.82 -1.33 -10.24
CA PRO A 42 -10.67 -1.21 -11.43
C PRO A 42 -11.89 -2.13 -11.42
N SER A 43 -12.98 -1.70 -12.06
CA SER A 43 -14.25 -2.46 -12.01
C SER A 43 -14.07 -3.92 -12.46
N GLY A 44 -14.59 -4.86 -11.66
CA GLY A 44 -14.46 -6.30 -11.93
C GLY A 44 -13.06 -6.87 -11.70
N LYS A 45 -12.14 -6.10 -11.10
CA LYS A 45 -10.77 -6.52 -10.78
C LYS A 45 -10.51 -6.50 -9.27
N LYS A 46 -9.46 -7.20 -8.85
CA LYS A 46 -8.82 -7.09 -7.52
C LYS A 46 -7.42 -6.54 -7.72
N MET A 47 -6.97 -5.65 -6.86
CA MET A 47 -5.57 -5.22 -6.84
C MET A 47 -4.78 -5.99 -5.81
N VAL A 48 -3.53 -6.31 -6.14
CA VAL A 48 -2.59 -6.98 -5.24
C VAL A 48 -1.37 -6.08 -5.09
N VAL A 49 -1.18 -5.51 -3.90
CA VAL A 49 0.04 -4.79 -3.55
C VAL A 49 1.05 -5.82 -3.06
N PHE A 50 2.18 -5.93 -3.74
CA PHE A 50 3.31 -6.77 -3.36
C PHE A 50 4.49 -5.89 -2.95
N VAL A 51 5.00 -6.10 -1.74
CA VAL A 51 6.23 -5.50 -1.21
C VAL A 51 7.29 -6.57 -1.10
N ASP A 52 8.49 -6.33 -1.63
CA ASP A 52 9.59 -7.30 -1.64
C ASP A 52 10.30 -7.47 -0.28
N ASP A 53 10.86 -6.40 0.27
CA ASP A 53 11.70 -6.38 1.47
C ASP A 53 11.16 -5.34 2.47
N VAL A 54 10.10 -5.73 3.19
CA VAL A 54 9.42 -4.81 4.12
C VAL A 54 10.32 -4.30 5.24
N ASN A 55 11.40 -5.02 5.56
CA ASN A 55 12.38 -4.67 6.59
C ASN A 55 13.52 -3.75 6.12
N MET A 56 13.60 -3.38 4.83
CA MET A 56 14.67 -2.53 4.29
C MET A 56 14.58 -1.01 4.61
N PRO A 57 13.40 -0.37 4.82
CA PRO A 57 13.33 1.08 5.07
C PRO A 57 14.20 1.55 6.24
N LEU A 58 14.77 2.75 6.14
CA LEU A 58 15.61 3.28 7.22
C LEU A 58 14.77 3.52 8.49
N VAL A 59 15.32 3.09 9.62
CA VAL A 59 14.76 3.38 10.94
C VAL A 59 15.05 4.84 11.28
N GLU A 60 14.00 5.58 11.63
CA GLU A 60 14.13 6.98 12.06
C GLU A 60 14.58 7.07 13.53
N THR A 61 14.86 8.29 14.01
CA THR A 61 15.50 8.55 15.31
C THR A 61 14.78 7.88 16.48
N TYR A 62 13.46 7.75 16.41
CA TYR A 62 12.64 7.14 17.47
C TYR A 62 12.29 5.67 17.23
N GLY A 63 12.96 5.00 16.27
CA GLY A 63 12.81 3.57 16.04
C GLY A 63 11.72 3.17 15.05
N ALA A 64 10.98 4.12 14.49
CA ALA A 64 9.91 3.84 13.53
C ALA A 64 10.43 3.69 12.10
N GLN A 65 9.77 2.85 11.30
CA GLN A 65 9.93 2.79 9.85
C GLN A 65 8.63 3.28 9.22
N ALA A 66 8.56 4.58 8.91
CA ALA A 66 7.31 5.22 8.45
C ALA A 66 6.61 4.51 7.27
N PRO A 67 7.32 3.94 6.26
CA PRO A 67 6.66 3.16 5.20
C PRO A 67 5.96 1.91 5.74
N VAL A 68 6.57 1.21 6.69
CA VAL A 68 6.01 -0.02 7.30
C VAL A 68 4.80 0.31 8.16
N GLU A 69 4.87 1.38 8.96
CA GLU A 69 3.72 1.85 9.76
C GLU A 69 2.52 2.25 8.89
N LEU A 70 2.78 2.81 7.70
CA LEU A 70 1.72 3.08 6.73
C LEU A 70 1.07 1.79 6.22
N LEU A 71 1.86 0.74 5.91
CA LEU A 71 1.30 -0.56 5.50
C LEU A 71 0.44 -1.16 6.62
N ARG A 72 0.92 -1.08 7.88
CA ARG A 72 0.16 -1.53 9.04
C ARG A 72 -1.15 -0.74 9.19
N GLN A 73 -1.11 0.59 9.06
CA GLN A 73 -2.32 1.42 9.07
C GLN A 73 -3.31 0.98 7.98
N PHE A 74 -2.84 0.71 6.77
CA PHE A 74 -3.70 0.20 5.70
C PHE A 74 -4.31 -1.16 6.01
N MET A 75 -3.51 -2.08 6.55
CA MET A 75 -4.00 -3.41 6.92
C MET A 75 -5.04 -3.37 8.03
N ASP A 76 -4.85 -2.51 9.04
CA ASP A 76 -5.73 -2.40 10.21
C ASP A 76 -7.02 -1.65 9.87
N PHE A 77 -6.89 -0.48 9.22
CA PHE A 77 -8.00 0.47 9.03
C PHE A 77 -8.61 0.45 7.62
N LYS A 78 -8.02 -0.31 6.68
CA LYS A 78 -8.51 -0.47 5.30
C LYS A 78 -8.60 0.85 4.51
N GLY A 79 -7.63 1.75 4.72
CA GLY A 79 -7.63 3.04 4.05
C GLY A 79 -6.40 3.89 4.38
N PHE A 80 -6.41 5.12 3.86
CA PHE A 80 -5.37 6.11 4.09
C PHE A 80 -5.95 7.45 4.51
N TYR A 81 -5.19 8.19 5.30
CA TYR A 81 -5.47 9.59 5.58
C TYR A 81 -4.94 10.46 4.43
N ASP A 82 -5.77 11.34 3.90
CA ASP A 82 -5.38 12.35 2.92
C ASP A 82 -4.56 13.44 3.62
N ARG A 83 -3.28 13.55 3.27
CA ARG A 83 -2.32 14.43 3.95
C ARG A 83 -2.53 15.92 3.63
N ASP A 84 -3.20 16.23 2.53
CA ASP A 84 -3.43 17.61 2.09
C ASP A 84 -4.79 18.12 2.55
N LYS A 85 -5.84 17.32 2.34
CA LYS A 85 -7.23 17.68 2.62
C LYS A 85 -7.73 17.19 3.96
N LEU A 86 -6.92 16.43 4.70
CA LEU A 86 -7.14 16.07 6.09
C LEU A 86 -8.44 15.28 6.30
N PHE A 87 -8.67 14.24 5.49
CA PHE A 87 -9.82 13.35 5.63
C PHE A 87 -9.45 11.89 5.33
N TRP A 88 -10.25 10.95 5.83
CA TRP A 88 -10.04 9.52 5.60
C TRP A 88 -10.54 9.05 4.23
N LYS A 89 -9.76 8.21 3.55
CA LYS A 89 -10.10 7.54 2.29
C LYS A 89 -10.15 6.04 2.52
N ASP A 90 -11.34 5.45 2.39
CA ASP A 90 -11.53 4.01 2.40
C ASP A 90 -10.98 3.39 1.10
N ILE A 91 -10.43 2.18 1.21
CA ILE A 91 -9.88 1.44 0.08
C ILE A 91 -10.49 0.04 0.04
N VAL A 92 -11.05 -0.32 -1.12
CA VAL A 92 -11.69 -1.62 -1.34
C VAL A 92 -11.08 -2.38 -2.50
N ASP A 93 -11.28 -3.71 -2.50
CA ASP A 93 -10.82 -4.62 -3.55
C ASP A 93 -9.30 -4.67 -3.73
N VAL A 94 -8.55 -4.37 -2.67
CA VAL A 94 -7.09 -4.47 -2.61
C VAL A 94 -6.67 -5.54 -1.61
N LEU A 95 -5.71 -6.37 -1.99
CA LEU A 95 -5.01 -7.33 -1.14
C LEU A 95 -3.55 -6.88 -0.99
N MET A 96 -2.93 -7.20 0.14
CA MET A 96 -1.54 -6.87 0.42
C MET A 96 -0.75 -8.14 0.74
N PHE A 97 0.40 -8.27 0.10
CA PHE A 97 1.39 -9.31 0.31
C PHE A 97 2.73 -8.63 0.56
N VAL A 98 3.46 -9.11 1.57
CA VAL A 98 4.76 -8.56 1.95
C VAL A 98 5.75 -9.71 2.07
N GLY A 99 6.92 -9.53 1.45
CA GLY A 99 8.11 -10.31 1.70
C GLY A 99 8.99 -9.60 2.74
N ALA A 100 9.83 -10.39 3.38
CA ALA A 100 10.85 -9.90 4.30
C ALA A 100 12.07 -10.82 4.19
N ALA A 101 13.26 -10.22 4.10
CA ALA A 101 14.49 -10.96 4.28
C ALA A 101 14.60 -11.43 5.75
N PRO A 102 15.31 -12.55 6.02
CA PRO A 102 15.61 -12.95 7.39
C PRO A 102 16.26 -11.81 8.19
N PRO A 103 15.94 -11.66 9.49
CA PRO A 103 16.62 -10.69 10.33
C PRO A 103 18.11 -11.05 10.45
N GLY A 104 19.00 -10.10 10.16
CA GLY A 104 20.46 -10.26 10.29
C GLY A 104 21.27 -10.00 9.02
N GLY A 105 20.62 -9.91 7.86
CA GLY A 105 21.29 -9.86 6.56
C GLY A 105 21.64 -11.24 6.03
#